data_AF-A0A930Y4A3-F1
#
_entry.id   AF-A0A930Y4A3-F1
#
_cell.length_a   1.000
_cell.length_b   1.000
_cell.length_c   1.000
_cell.angle_alpha   90.00
_cell.angle_beta   90.00
_cell.angle_gamma   90.00
#
_symmetry.space_group_name_H-M   'P 1'
#
loop_
_entity.id
_entity.type
_entity.pdbx_description
1 polymer ?
#
loop_
_entity_poly.entity_id
_entity_poly.type
_entity_poly.pdbx_seq_one_letter_code
_entity_poly.pdbx_strand_id
1 'polypeptide(L)'
;MNYKKREVTDFLDNRLLPQIKEVLDEIAGVDAAALQEQLNQAIEQAAGLGIEPEQTPRVREIKSRLESARADRQAEIHTCNHLYNFFSRYYQDGDFISQRRYKGGGKEAYAIPYNGEEVLMHWANADQYYIKTTENYSAYVFSPGGAFLQGGGQYDLR
;
A
#
# COMPACT_ATOMS: atom_id res chain seq x y z
N MET A 1 8.83 -5.21 31.58
CA MET A 1 10.29 -5.39 31.78
C MET A 1 10.90 -5.36 30.39
N ASN A 2 11.51 -4.24 29.99
CA ASN A 2 11.86 -3.98 28.59
C ASN A 2 13.29 -4.45 28.37
N TYR A 3 13.46 -5.73 28.05
CA TYR A 3 14.75 -6.44 28.06
C TYR A 3 15.79 -5.86 27.08
N LYS A 4 15.36 -5.06 26.09
CA LYS A 4 16.21 -4.43 25.07
C LYS A 4 16.07 -2.92 24.95
N LYS A 5 15.43 -2.24 25.91
CA LYS A 5 15.19 -0.78 25.85
C LYS A 5 16.46 0.02 25.54
N ARG A 6 17.57 -0.31 26.20
CA ARG A 6 18.86 0.36 26.01
C ARG A 6 19.42 0.21 24.60
N GLU A 7 19.31 -0.99 24.02
CA GLU A 7 19.77 -1.26 22.65
C GLU A 7 18.93 -0.50 21.63
N VAL A 8 17.61 -0.43 21.84
CA VAL A 8 16.70 0.28 20.94
C VAL A 8 16.93 1.80 21.04
N THR A 9 17.10 2.36 22.24
CA THR A 9 17.41 3.79 22.40
C THR A 9 18.77 4.14 21.80
N ASP A 10 19.80 3.32 22.04
CA ASP A 10 21.13 3.55 21.47
C ASP A 10 21.10 3.49 19.93
N PHE A 11 20.32 2.55 19.37
CA PHE A 11 20.13 2.49 17.93
C PHE A 11 19.45 3.77 17.39
N LEU A 12 18.38 4.23 18.02
CA LEU A 12 17.65 5.42 17.58
C LEU A 12 18.48 6.70 17.68
N ASP A 13 19.20 6.87 18.79
CA ASP A 13 19.94 8.10 19.08
C ASP A 13 21.24 8.18 18.27
N ASN A 14 21.97 7.06 18.13
CA ASN A 14 23.34 7.07 17.64
C ASN A 14 23.55 6.36 16.29
N ARG A 15 22.68 5.42 15.88
CA ARG A 15 22.92 4.57 14.70
C ARG A 15 21.94 4.81 13.55
N LEU A 16 20.71 5.19 13.84
CA LEU A 16 19.67 5.40 12.85
C LEU A 16 19.98 6.59 11.93
N LEU A 17 20.28 7.75 12.52
CA LEU A 17 20.52 8.98 11.75
C LEU A 17 21.72 8.87 10.79
N PRO A 18 22.89 8.32 11.19
CA PRO A 18 24.00 8.09 10.27
C PRO A 18 23.63 7.16 9.11
N GLN A 19 22.94 6.05 9.38
CA GLN A 19 22.54 5.10 8.34
C GLN A 19 21.56 5.72 7.34
N ILE A 20 20.61 6.52 7.83
CA ILE A 20 19.68 7.24 6.95
C ILE A 20 20.44 8.24 6.09
N LYS A 21 21.38 8.99 6.66
CA LYS A 21 22.19 9.95 5.91
C LYS A 21 23.05 9.27 4.86
N GLU A 22 23.72 8.17 5.17
CA GLU A 22 24.52 7.42 4.20
C GLU A 22 23.66 6.96 3.00
N VAL A 23 22.50 6.37 3.28
CA VAL A 23 21.59 5.90 2.23
C VAL A 23 20.99 7.08 1.44
N LEU A 24 20.70 8.20 2.10
CA LEU A 24 20.18 9.38 1.42
C LEU A 24 21.26 10.11 0.62
N ASP A 25 22.52 10.14 1.06
CA ASP A 25 23.63 10.77 0.33
C ASP A 25 23.96 9.98 -0.95
N GLU A 26 23.77 8.65 -0.96
CA GLU A 26 23.86 7.84 -2.17
C GLU A 26 22.77 8.21 -3.21
N ILE A 27 21.64 8.75 -2.76
CA ILE A 27 20.48 9.11 -3.59
C ILE A 27 20.47 10.61 -3.93
N ALA A 28 20.87 11.47 -2.99
CA ALA A 28 20.87 12.93 -3.08
C ALA A 28 22.12 13.43 -3.83
N GLY A 29 22.34 12.92 -5.03
CA GLY A 29 23.54 13.25 -5.82
C GLY A 29 23.55 14.64 -6.45
N VAL A 30 22.49 15.46 -6.34
CA VAL A 30 22.48 16.77 -7.03
C VAL A 30 21.73 17.88 -6.31
N ASP A 31 22.39 19.03 -6.16
CA ASP A 31 21.77 20.29 -5.76
C ASP A 31 20.76 20.76 -6.82
N ALA A 32 19.48 20.47 -6.58
CA ALA A 32 18.38 20.89 -7.44
C ALA A 32 18.35 22.41 -7.65
N ALA A 33 18.81 23.21 -6.67
CA ALA A 33 18.88 24.66 -6.76
C ALA A 33 19.94 25.11 -7.79
N ALA A 34 21.15 24.54 -7.73
CA ALA A 34 22.21 24.84 -8.69
C ALA A 34 21.84 24.38 -10.11
N LEU A 35 21.17 23.24 -10.26
CA LEU A 35 20.65 22.79 -11.55
C LEU A 35 19.57 23.73 -12.12
N GLN A 36 18.71 24.29 -11.26
CA GLN A 36 17.68 25.23 -11.66
C GLN A 36 18.29 26.55 -12.16
N GLU A 37 19.34 27.04 -11.51
CA GLU A 37 20.10 28.21 -11.97
C GLU A 37 20.81 27.94 -13.31
N GLN A 38 21.45 26.78 -13.46
CA GLN A 38 22.08 26.36 -14.71
C GLN A 38 21.06 26.22 -15.85
N LEU A 39 19.86 25.73 -15.55
CA LEU A 39 18.76 25.66 -16.51
C LEU A 39 18.36 27.06 -16.99
N ASN A 40 18.18 28.01 -16.06
CA ASN A 40 17.78 29.38 -16.38
C ASN A 40 18.84 30.06 -17.27
N GLN A 41 20.12 29.93 -16.92
CA GLN A 41 21.23 30.45 -17.73
C GLN A 41 21.27 29.80 -19.13
N ALA A 42 21.03 28.49 -19.23
CA ALA A 42 21.00 27.79 -20.51
C ALA A 42 19.81 28.22 -21.40
N ILE A 43 18.66 28.53 -20.79
CA ILE A 43 17.48 29.05 -21.48
C ILE A 43 17.76 30.48 -22.00
N GLU A 44 18.35 31.34 -21.19
CA GLU A 44 18.72 32.71 -21.59
C GLU A 44 19.75 32.70 -22.73
N GLN A 45 20.74 31.82 -22.68
CA GLN A 45 21.72 31.63 -23.76
C GLN A 45 21.06 31.13 -25.05
N ALA A 46 20.12 30.19 -24.98
CA ALA A 46 19.39 29.70 -26.15
C ALA A 46 18.48 30.79 -26.76
N ALA A 47 17.81 31.57 -25.90
CA ALA A 47 16.96 32.69 -26.32
C ALA A 47 17.78 33.80 -27.00
N GLY A 48 18.97 34.12 -26.50
CA GLY A 48 19.88 35.08 -27.11
C GLY A 48 20.42 34.64 -28.49
N LEU A 49 20.41 33.34 -28.78
CA LEU A 49 20.80 32.77 -30.06
C LEU A 49 19.62 32.54 -31.03
N GLY A 50 18.38 32.86 -30.60
CA GLY A 50 17.16 32.67 -31.41
C GLY A 50 16.78 31.20 -31.62
N ILE A 51 17.33 30.28 -30.82
CA ILE A 51 17.09 28.84 -30.89
C ILE A 51 16.01 28.49 -29.86
N GLU A 52 15.04 27.65 -30.23
CA GLU A 52 14.04 27.15 -29.29
C GLU A 52 14.72 26.42 -28.11
N PRO A 53 14.44 26.83 -26.85
CA PRO A 53 15.11 26.27 -25.67
C PRO A 53 14.95 24.74 -25.57
N GLU A 54 13.85 24.22 -26.10
CA GLU A 54 13.51 22.79 -26.07
C GLU A 54 14.28 21.95 -27.08
N GLN A 55 14.94 22.55 -28.07
CA GLN A 55 15.73 21.83 -29.08
C GLN A 55 17.21 21.73 -28.72
N THR A 56 17.65 22.46 -27.69
CA THR A 56 19.04 22.45 -27.27
C THR A 56 19.32 21.20 -26.42
N PRO A 57 20.27 20.33 -26.80
CA PRO A 57 20.57 19.09 -26.08
C PRO A 57 20.95 19.36 -24.61
N ARG A 58 21.69 20.45 -24.37
CA ARG A 58 22.09 20.88 -23.02
C ARG A 58 20.90 21.21 -22.11
N VAL A 59 19.84 21.84 -22.63
CA VAL A 59 18.64 22.17 -21.85
C VAL A 59 17.86 20.90 -21.53
N ARG A 60 17.76 19.94 -22.46
CA ARG A 60 17.11 18.64 -22.22
C ARG A 60 17.83 17.81 -21.16
N GLU A 61 19.15 17.76 -21.20
CA GLU A 61 19.97 17.06 -20.22
C GLU A 61 19.87 17.68 -18.82
N ILE A 62 19.85 19.01 -18.72
CA ILE A 62 19.67 19.69 -17.42
C ILE A 62 18.24 19.47 -16.91
N LYS A 63 17.21 19.55 -17.77
CA LYS A 63 15.82 19.22 -17.39
C LYS A 63 15.69 17.79 -16.88
N SER A 64 16.29 16.80 -17.56
CA SER A 64 16.19 15.40 -17.13
C SER A 64 16.88 15.14 -15.79
N ARG A 65 18.07 15.73 -15.57
CA ARG A 65 18.76 15.70 -14.27
C ARG A 65 17.96 16.37 -13.15
N LEU A 66 17.21 17.41 -13.47
CA LEU A 66 16.38 18.12 -12.49
C LEU A 66 15.16 17.29 -12.11
N GLU A 67 14.52 16.63 -13.07
CA GLU A 67 13.42 15.69 -12.81
C GLU A 67 13.88 14.47 -12.00
N SER A 68 15.07 13.91 -12.28
CA SER A 68 15.61 12.83 -11.44
C SER A 68 15.86 13.30 -10.00
N ALA A 69 16.52 14.45 -9.84
CA ALA A 69 16.78 15.02 -8.51
C ALA A 69 15.49 15.34 -7.72
N ARG A 70 14.39 15.71 -8.41
CA ARG A 70 13.07 15.91 -7.80
C ARG A 70 12.46 14.59 -7.33
N ALA A 71 12.54 13.54 -8.14
CA ALA A 71 12.05 12.21 -7.77
C ALA A 71 12.79 11.66 -6.54
N ASP A 72 14.11 11.84 -6.52
CA ASP A 72 14.98 11.46 -5.39
C ASP A 72 14.56 12.18 -4.09
N ARG A 73 14.33 13.49 -4.16
CA ARG A 73 13.83 14.28 -3.02
C ARG A 73 12.43 13.86 -2.55
N GLN A 74 11.54 13.49 -3.48
CA GLN A 74 10.21 12.99 -3.12
C GLN A 74 10.30 11.64 -2.41
N ALA A 75 11.21 10.75 -2.85
CA ALA A 75 11.46 9.47 -2.20
C ALA A 75 12.01 9.66 -0.78
N GLU A 76 12.92 10.61 -0.58
CA GLU A 76 13.41 11.01 0.75
C GLU A 76 12.27 11.46 1.67
N ILE A 77 11.42 12.38 1.22
CA ILE A 77 10.27 12.88 1.99
C ILE A 77 9.32 11.72 2.34
N HIS A 78 9.03 10.84 1.39
CA HIS A 78 8.19 9.66 1.63
C HIS A 78 8.79 8.73 2.69
N THR A 79 10.10 8.52 2.63
CA THR A 79 10.83 7.66 3.57
C THR A 79 10.80 8.25 4.98
N CYS A 80 11.09 9.55 5.12
CA CYS A 80 11.00 10.26 6.40
C CYS A 80 9.59 10.20 6.99
N ASN A 81 8.56 10.40 6.17
CA ASN A 81 7.16 10.29 6.59
C ASN A 81 6.81 8.87 7.03
N HIS A 82 7.30 7.84 6.33
CA HIS A 82 7.08 6.45 6.71
C HIS A 82 7.74 6.10 8.04
N LEU A 83 9.00 6.52 8.23
CA LEU A 83 9.71 6.32 9.50
C LEU A 83 8.97 7.02 10.64
N TYR A 84 8.57 8.28 10.46
CA TYR A 84 7.80 9.02 11.46
C TYR A 84 6.50 8.30 11.82
N ASN A 85 5.71 7.89 10.83
CA ASN A 85 4.45 7.18 11.05
C ASN A 85 4.65 5.81 11.71
N PHE A 86 5.75 5.12 11.39
CA PHE A 86 6.10 3.85 12.01
C PHE A 86 6.44 4.04 13.50
N PHE A 87 7.39 4.92 13.81
CA PHE A 87 7.84 5.13 15.20
C PHE A 87 6.76 5.75 16.07
N SER A 88 6.03 6.76 15.59
CA SER A 88 4.92 7.35 16.35
C SER A 88 3.83 6.34 16.73
N ARG A 89 3.65 5.30 15.91
CA ARG A 89 2.63 4.29 16.11
C ARG A 89 3.10 3.12 16.95
N TYR A 90 4.30 2.63 16.69
CA TYR A 90 4.77 1.37 17.25
C TYR A 90 5.78 1.54 18.36
N TYR A 91 6.39 2.71 18.56
CA TYR A 91 7.41 2.91 19.57
C TYR A 91 6.92 3.85 20.68
N GLN A 92 7.05 3.40 21.93
CA GLN A 92 6.77 4.22 23.11
C GLN A 92 7.72 3.86 24.24
N ASP A 93 8.37 4.86 24.83
CA ASP A 93 9.20 4.75 26.04
C ASP A 93 10.22 3.59 26.03
N GLY A 94 10.79 3.28 24.86
CA GLY A 94 11.79 2.23 24.71
C GLY A 94 11.23 0.82 24.53
N ASP A 95 9.97 0.68 24.12
CA ASP A 95 9.38 -0.59 23.72
C ASP A 95 8.55 -0.47 22.44
N PHE A 96 8.46 -1.57 21.71
CA PHE A 96 7.56 -1.66 20.56
C PHE A 96 6.21 -2.22 20.98
N ILE A 97 5.15 -1.45 20.77
CA ILE A 97 3.79 -1.83 21.14
C ILE A 97 3.09 -2.49 19.94
N SER A 98 2.62 -3.73 20.11
CA SER A 98 1.75 -4.35 19.12
C SER A 98 0.36 -3.72 19.15
N GLN A 99 0.07 -2.76 18.26
CA GLN A 99 -1.30 -2.27 18.10
C GLN A 99 -2.16 -3.34 17.40
N ARG A 100 -3.32 -3.67 17.98
CA ARG A 100 -4.29 -4.57 17.33
C ARG A 100 -4.80 -3.94 16.03
N ARG A 101 -4.76 -4.70 14.93
CA ARG A 101 -5.37 -4.29 13.67
C ARG A 101 -6.90 -4.41 13.79
N TYR A 102 -7.56 -3.33 14.17
CA TYR A 102 -8.96 -3.17 13.83
C TYR A 102 -9.03 -3.02 12.31
N LYS A 103 -9.83 -3.83 11.61
CA LYS A 103 -10.07 -3.63 10.17
C LYS A 103 -10.50 -2.18 9.97
N GLY A 104 -9.94 -1.53 8.95
CA GLY A 104 -10.17 -0.10 8.69
C GLY A 104 -11.65 0.27 8.70
N GLY A 105 -11.98 1.42 9.30
CA GLY A 105 -13.34 1.97 9.36
C GLY A 105 -14.10 1.75 10.68
N GLY A 106 -13.43 1.45 11.79
CA GLY A 106 -14.08 1.31 13.10
C GLY A 106 -15.02 0.10 13.23
N LYS A 107 -15.05 -0.76 12.22
CA LYS A 107 -15.78 -2.03 12.26
C LYS A 107 -14.86 -3.08 12.87
N GLU A 108 -15.04 -3.29 14.17
CA GLU A 108 -14.55 -4.50 14.83
C GLU A 108 -15.01 -5.69 14.00
N ALA A 109 -14.08 -6.57 13.61
CA ALA A 109 -14.39 -7.67 12.69
C ALA A 109 -15.49 -8.60 13.23
N TYR A 110 -15.74 -8.57 14.54
CA TYR A 110 -16.80 -9.29 15.25
C TYR A 110 -17.14 -8.53 16.55
N ALA A 111 -18.02 -7.54 16.47
CA ALA A 111 -18.69 -7.00 17.67
C ALA A 111 -20.01 -7.75 17.84
N ILE A 112 -20.12 -8.61 18.86
CA ILE A 112 -21.39 -9.23 19.21
C ILE A 112 -22.09 -8.27 20.19
N PRO A 113 -23.25 -7.68 19.83
CA PRO A 113 -23.99 -6.84 20.75
C PRO A 113 -24.41 -7.68 21.97
N TYR A 114 -24.11 -7.19 23.16
CA TYR A 114 -24.23 -7.93 24.41
C TYR A 114 -24.96 -7.10 25.46
N ASN A 115 -25.95 -7.71 26.13
CA ASN A 115 -26.83 -7.02 27.10
C ASN A 115 -26.40 -7.20 28.57
N GLY A 116 -25.24 -7.80 28.86
CA GLY A 116 -24.78 -8.00 30.25
C GLY A 116 -24.84 -9.44 30.77
N GLU A 117 -25.19 -10.44 29.95
CA GLU A 117 -25.34 -11.86 30.34
C GLU A 117 -24.03 -12.64 30.49
N GLU A 118 -23.58 -13.04 31.69
CA GLU A 118 -22.21 -13.58 31.94
C GLU A 118 -21.55 -14.49 30.87
N VAL A 119 -22.32 -15.31 30.14
CA VAL A 119 -21.84 -16.11 29.00
C VAL A 119 -22.80 -16.02 27.81
N LEU A 120 -22.32 -15.55 26.66
CA LEU A 120 -23.03 -15.62 25.37
C LEU A 120 -22.25 -16.51 24.38
N MET A 121 -22.81 -17.68 24.04
CA MET A 121 -22.24 -18.55 23.01
C MET A 121 -22.86 -18.23 21.64
N HIS A 122 -22.03 -17.79 20.69
CA HIS A 122 -22.43 -17.55 19.31
C HIS A 122 -21.72 -18.54 18.39
N TRP A 123 -22.48 -19.30 17.62
CA TRP A 123 -21.96 -20.26 16.64
C TRP A 123 -21.85 -19.58 15.29
N ALA A 124 -20.76 -19.82 14.55
CA ALA A 124 -20.48 -19.11 13.29
C ALA A 124 -21.56 -19.30 12.20
N ASN A 125 -22.39 -20.35 12.33
CA ASN A 125 -23.49 -20.65 11.42
C ASN A 125 -24.86 -20.27 12.00
N ALA A 126 -24.91 -19.52 13.11
CA ALA A 126 -26.16 -19.00 13.64
C ALA A 126 -26.91 -18.27 12.52
N ASP A 127 -28.18 -18.63 12.32
CA ASP A 127 -29.08 -18.14 11.26
C ASP A 127 -28.82 -18.66 9.83
N GLN A 128 -27.93 -19.65 9.64
CA GLN A 128 -27.80 -20.34 8.35
C GLN A 128 -28.69 -21.59 8.29
N TYR A 129 -29.59 -21.65 7.31
CA TYR A 129 -30.37 -22.85 7.01
C TYR A 129 -29.72 -23.62 5.86
N TYR A 130 -29.37 -24.88 6.10
CA TYR A 130 -28.93 -25.79 5.05
C TYR A 130 -30.14 -26.27 4.25
N ILE A 131 -30.27 -25.81 3.00
CA ILE A 131 -31.27 -26.30 2.06
C ILE A 131 -30.62 -27.37 1.20
N LYS A 132 -31.04 -28.64 1.36
CA LYS A 132 -30.67 -29.71 0.42
C LYS A 132 -31.46 -29.54 -0.87
N THR A 133 -30.83 -29.03 -1.92
CA THR A 133 -31.42 -28.98 -3.27
C THR A 133 -31.32 -30.32 -3.99
N THR A 134 -31.72 -31.44 -3.35
CA THR A 134 -31.62 -32.79 -3.94
C THR A 134 -32.91 -33.33 -4.55
N GLU A 135 -34.03 -32.61 -4.45
CA GLU A 135 -35.32 -33.12 -4.94
C GLU A 135 -35.53 -32.97 -6.47
N ASN A 136 -34.63 -32.29 -7.19
CA ASN A 136 -34.82 -31.96 -8.62
C ASN A 136 -33.66 -32.41 -9.55
N TYR A 137 -32.98 -33.52 -9.25
CA TYR A 137 -31.91 -34.07 -10.11
C TYR A 137 -32.36 -35.18 -11.07
N SER A 138 -33.66 -35.29 -11.36
CA SER A 138 -34.19 -36.39 -12.18
C SER A 138 -34.01 -36.22 -13.70
N ALA A 139 -33.45 -35.11 -14.20
CA ALA A 139 -33.48 -34.80 -15.64
C ALA A 139 -32.15 -34.43 -16.30
N TYR A 140 -30.98 -34.78 -15.73
CA TYR A 140 -29.70 -34.56 -16.41
C TYR A 140 -28.87 -35.84 -16.49
N VAL A 141 -28.91 -36.49 -17.65
CA VAL A 141 -27.98 -37.57 -18.02
C VAL A 141 -26.87 -36.94 -18.87
N PHE A 142 -25.63 -37.00 -18.38
CA PHE A 142 -24.45 -36.57 -19.14
C PHE A 142 -23.85 -37.78 -19.87
N SER A 143 -23.84 -37.75 -21.21
CA SER A 143 -23.12 -38.73 -22.03
C SER A 143 -21.85 -38.10 -22.60
N PRO A 144 -20.66 -38.69 -22.41
CA PRO A 144 -19.41 -38.14 -22.89
C PRO A 144 -19.28 -38.42 -24.40
N GLY A 145 -19.88 -37.55 -25.21
CA GLY A 145 -19.93 -37.67 -26.66
C GLY A 145 -21.15 -36.91 -27.18
N GLY A 146 -20.97 -35.61 -27.42
CA GLY A 146 -22.06 -34.63 -27.50
C GLY A 146 -23.20 -34.95 -28.47
N ALA A 147 -24.42 -34.98 -27.93
CA ALA A 147 -25.65 -34.51 -28.56
C ALA A 147 -26.72 -34.31 -27.48
N PHE A 148 -27.21 -33.08 -27.30
CA PHE A 148 -28.34 -32.78 -26.42
C PHE A 148 -29.64 -33.14 -27.15
N LEU A 149 -30.42 -34.08 -26.62
CA LEU A 149 -31.79 -34.32 -27.07
C LEU A 149 -32.73 -33.44 -26.23
N GLN A 150 -33.34 -32.42 -26.85
CA GLN A 150 -34.54 -31.78 -26.32
C GLN A 150 -35.70 -32.78 -26.41
N GLY A 151 -36.10 -33.35 -25.27
CA GLY A 151 -37.31 -34.16 -25.14
C GLY A 151 -38.30 -33.43 -24.23
N GLY A 152 -39.39 -32.94 -24.81
CA GLY A 152 -40.50 -32.30 -24.11
C GLY A 152 -41.49 -33.28 -23.47
N GLY A 153 -42.53 -32.71 -22.84
CA GLY A 153 -43.71 -33.40 -22.33
C GLY A 153 -43.92 -33.16 -20.83
N GLN A 154 -44.62 -32.09 -20.46
CA GLN A 154 -46.03 -32.09 -20.04
C GLN A 154 -46.22 -32.60 -18.60
N TYR A 155 -46.46 -31.66 -17.69
CA TYR A 155 -46.83 -31.90 -16.31
C TYR A 155 -48.31 -32.25 -16.23
N ASP A 156 -48.62 -33.43 -15.71
CA ASP A 156 -49.96 -33.73 -15.16
C ASP A 156 -49.88 -33.62 -13.63
N LEU A 157 -50.64 -32.68 -13.10
CA LEU A 157 -50.84 -32.46 -11.67
C LEU A 157 -51.78 -33.52 -11.12
N ARG A 158 -51.33 -34.22 -10.08
CA ARG A 158 -52.21 -34.80 -9.07
C ARG A 158 -51.73 -34.40 -7.69
#